data_AF-A0A914JS07-F1
#
_entry.id   AF-A0A914JS07-F1
#
_cell.length_a   1.000
_cell.length_b   1.000
_cell.length_c   1.000
_cell.angle_alpha   90.00
_cell.angle_beta   90.00
_cell.angle_gamma   90.00
#
_symmetry.space_group_name_H-M   'P 1'
#
loop_
_entity.id
_entity.type
_entity.pdbx_description
1 polymer ?
#
loop_
_entity_poly.entity_id
_entity_poly.type
_entity_poly.pdbx_seq_one_letter_code
_entity_poly.pdbx_strand_id
1 'polypeptide(L)'
;MFKTKCFLVFGFLVMATESVLMPPNFMQLQPLDIPYNYKTRLSNCSVFEQKEIHKCAEPLYEIGISENTFSEFTWDMLFSRTKEYFNQICDKFLMFDLCIEPFKPTCFNEEPARGRYETAVGILEFVCRGGYQEMSKSFDCFSKTLTRAEMMQCQAEMLSDTNKISNRIPVSGKAQNEAVCGAMKNYVECIKYPVRYECGYRAWQDGIMSHRKFSAPRHGHMGFAPRKRSRRHLGKVKSFPKDDPSKPIHLTAFVGFKAGMTHIVRDVDKPGSKVNKKEVVEAVTILETPPLVVMGVTGYIETPRGLPVTILETPPLVVMGVTGYIETPRGLRSFKTVWAEHIAEDAKRRFYKNWYASKKKAFTKASKKWQDEDGKKDIEADLAKLKKYCTVIRVIAHTQMKLMRHKDKKAHIIEVQINGGTVPEKVDWAREHFEKQIPVDQVFQQDEFVDTIGVTKGRGFKGVTSRWHTKKLPRKTHKGLRKVACIGAWHPARVQFTVARAGQKGYHHRTEVNKKIFRIGKSCLSAEGKNNASTEYDITEKNINPMGGFVRYGLVNQDYVMIRGCCIGPKKRPITIRKSLVEHKKRFAFEKINLKWIDTSSKMGHGRFQTHTEKKAFMGKLKKDFLAESA
;
A
#
# COMPACT_ATOMS: atom_id res chain seq x y z
N MET A 1 14.88 19.90 -22.20
CA MET A 1 14.11 19.98 -20.93
C MET A 1 13.37 21.32 -20.81
N PHE A 2 13.88 22.41 -21.41
CA PHE A 2 13.15 23.68 -21.55
C PHE A 2 11.86 23.59 -22.38
N LYS A 3 11.87 22.93 -23.56
CA LYS A 3 10.69 22.83 -24.47
C LYS A 3 9.34 22.55 -23.78
N THR A 4 9.29 21.63 -22.81
CA THR A 4 8.03 21.27 -22.10
C THR A 4 7.60 22.21 -20.97
N LYS A 5 8.40 23.24 -20.63
CA LYS A 5 7.91 24.41 -19.88
C LYS A 5 7.42 25.51 -20.81
N CYS A 6 8.14 25.76 -21.92
CA CYS A 6 7.69 26.68 -22.96
C CYS A 6 6.28 26.33 -23.47
N PHE A 7 6.01 25.06 -23.80
CA PHE A 7 4.68 24.60 -24.25
C PHE A 7 3.51 24.77 -23.26
N LEU A 8 3.75 25.17 -22.01
CA LEU A 8 2.71 25.51 -21.02
C LEU A 8 2.56 27.03 -20.80
N VAL A 9 3.37 27.84 -21.47
CA VAL A 9 3.31 29.32 -21.49
C VAL A 9 2.99 29.83 -22.91
N PHE A 10 3.50 29.15 -23.95
CA PHE A 10 3.17 29.39 -25.36
C PHE A 10 1.65 29.40 -25.60
N GLY A 11 0.92 28.42 -25.07
CA GLY A 11 -0.54 28.35 -25.19
C GLY A 11 -1.31 29.46 -24.44
N PHE A 12 -0.62 30.41 -23.81
CA PHE A 12 -1.22 31.52 -23.06
C PHE A 12 -0.99 32.89 -23.74
N LEU A 13 -0.06 32.99 -24.70
CA LEU A 13 0.49 34.29 -25.14
C LEU A 13 1.05 34.32 -26.59
N VAL A 14 0.72 33.34 -27.43
CA VAL A 14 1.17 33.29 -28.84
C VAL A 14 0.38 34.22 -29.79
N MET A 15 -0.76 34.77 -29.36
CA MET A 15 -1.39 35.92 -30.03
C MET A 15 -1.48 37.12 -29.07
N ALA A 16 -0.45 37.96 -29.13
CA ALA A 16 -0.43 39.29 -28.53
C ALA A 16 0.46 40.27 -29.33
N THR A 17 0.85 39.93 -30.57
CA THR A 17 1.78 40.70 -31.41
C THR A 17 1.35 40.57 -32.87
N GLU A 18 1.13 41.69 -33.55
CA GLU A 18 0.75 41.75 -34.97
C GLU A 18 1.90 41.34 -35.91
N SER A 19 1.54 40.92 -37.13
CA SER A 19 2.40 40.99 -38.33
C SER A 19 3.79 40.33 -38.29
N VAL A 20 3.86 39.01 -38.10
CA VAL A 20 5.04 38.21 -38.54
C VAL A 20 4.60 37.01 -39.39
N LEU A 21 4.61 37.19 -40.71
CA LEU A 21 4.48 36.09 -41.68
C LEU A 21 5.67 35.12 -41.53
N MET A 22 5.42 33.89 -41.08
CA MET A 22 6.38 32.79 -41.21
C MET A 22 6.04 31.93 -42.43
N PRO A 23 7.04 31.56 -43.26
CA PRO A 23 6.83 30.68 -44.42
C PRO A 23 6.40 29.26 -44.02
N PRO A 24 5.69 28.52 -44.90
CA PRO A 24 4.79 27.42 -44.52
C PRO A 24 5.46 26.05 -44.24
N ASN A 25 6.62 26.03 -43.57
CA ASN A 25 7.47 24.84 -43.46
C ASN A 25 7.96 24.49 -42.04
N PHE A 26 7.14 24.68 -41.00
CA PHE A 26 7.52 24.23 -39.64
C PHE A 26 6.39 23.77 -38.69
N MET A 27 5.57 22.77 -39.08
CA MET A 27 4.66 22.09 -38.14
C MET A 27 4.66 20.55 -38.18
N GLN A 28 5.81 19.91 -38.44
CA GLN A 28 5.94 18.47 -38.18
C GLN A 28 6.14 18.16 -36.68
N LEU A 29 5.05 18.30 -35.90
CA LEU A 29 4.90 17.66 -34.59
C LEU A 29 3.75 16.65 -34.67
N GLN A 30 4.11 15.41 -35.01
CA GLN A 30 3.17 14.29 -35.12
C GLN A 30 2.27 14.17 -33.88
N PRO A 31 0.94 13.95 -34.05
CA PRO A 31 0.03 13.73 -32.93
C PRO A 31 0.39 12.47 -32.13
N LEU A 32 -0.16 12.37 -30.92
CA LEU A 32 0.04 11.21 -30.04
C LEU A 32 -0.92 10.08 -30.41
N ASP A 33 -0.41 9.06 -31.11
CA ASP A 33 -1.17 7.85 -31.48
C ASP A 33 -1.93 7.25 -30.28
N ILE A 34 -3.26 7.34 -30.31
CA ILE A 34 -4.16 6.45 -29.57
C ILE A 34 -4.45 5.27 -30.51
N PRO A 35 -4.29 4.01 -30.08
CA PRO A 35 -4.49 2.86 -30.96
C PRO A 35 -6.00 2.58 -31.15
N TYR A 36 -6.61 3.23 -32.13
CA TYR A 36 -7.81 2.72 -32.80
C TYR A 36 -7.42 2.23 -34.20
N ASN A 37 -7.72 0.97 -34.49
CA ASN A 37 -7.20 0.29 -35.67
C ASN A 37 -8.24 0.33 -36.81
N TYR A 38 -8.17 1.38 -37.65
CA TYR A 38 -8.91 1.39 -38.91
C TYR A 38 -8.10 2.04 -40.04
N LYS A 39 -7.88 1.23 -41.09
CA LYS A 39 -7.52 1.53 -42.49
C LYS A 39 -6.92 2.89 -42.83
N THR A 40 -5.70 2.82 -43.37
CA THR A 40 -5.21 3.62 -44.53
C THR A 40 -6.20 4.60 -45.17
N ARG A 41 -5.94 5.90 -45.02
CA ARG A 41 -6.29 6.93 -46.01
C ARG A 41 -5.14 7.92 -46.14
N LEU A 42 -4.80 8.28 -47.38
CA LEU A 42 -4.38 9.65 -47.65
C LEU A 42 -5.66 10.48 -47.64
N SER A 43 -5.65 11.60 -46.94
CA SER A 43 -6.68 12.63 -47.04
C SER A 43 -6.09 13.93 -46.50
N ASN A 44 -5.64 14.79 -47.41
CA ASN A 44 -5.64 16.23 -47.15
C ASN A 44 -7.09 16.61 -46.79
N CYS A 45 -7.28 17.65 -45.97
CA CYS A 45 -8.61 18.14 -45.67
C CYS A 45 -9.33 18.57 -46.95
N SER A 46 -10.56 18.10 -47.17
CA SER A 46 -11.33 18.51 -48.33
C SER A 46 -11.79 19.97 -48.22
N VAL A 47 -11.99 20.62 -49.36
CA VAL A 47 -12.60 21.96 -49.44
C VAL A 47 -14.01 21.98 -48.84
N PHE A 48 -14.67 20.83 -48.72
CA PHE A 48 -15.93 20.68 -47.99
C PHE A 48 -15.72 20.73 -46.48
N GLU A 49 -14.80 19.94 -45.92
CA GLU A 49 -14.51 19.93 -44.48
C GLU A 49 -13.97 21.28 -43.97
N GLN A 50 -13.13 21.97 -44.76
CA GLN A 50 -12.72 23.36 -44.46
C GLN A 50 -13.93 24.33 -44.39
N LYS A 51 -14.97 24.12 -45.19
CA LYS A 51 -16.22 24.91 -45.15
C LYS A 51 -17.12 24.54 -43.97
N GLU A 52 -17.20 23.27 -43.59
CA GLU A 52 -17.96 22.89 -42.39
C GLU A 52 -17.32 23.44 -41.10
N ILE A 53 -15.99 23.49 -41.01
CA ILE A 53 -15.28 24.18 -39.90
C ILE A 53 -15.62 25.68 -39.87
N HIS A 54 -15.78 26.32 -41.04
CA HIS A 54 -16.16 27.72 -41.14
C HIS A 54 -17.61 27.96 -40.68
N LYS A 55 -18.57 27.12 -41.11
CA LYS A 55 -19.95 27.14 -40.60
C LYS A 55 -20.02 26.96 -39.09
N CYS A 56 -19.22 26.05 -38.53
CA CYS A 56 -19.16 25.87 -37.07
C CYS A 56 -18.80 27.16 -36.32
N ALA A 57 -18.10 28.12 -36.95
CA ALA A 57 -17.72 29.41 -36.36
C ALA A 57 -18.79 30.51 -36.52
N GLU A 58 -19.87 30.30 -37.28
CA GLU A 58 -20.97 31.27 -37.46
C GLU A 58 -21.51 31.84 -36.12
N PRO A 59 -21.73 31.03 -35.05
CA PRO A 59 -22.20 31.56 -33.77
C PRO A 59 -21.20 32.50 -33.06
N LEU A 60 -19.91 32.49 -33.44
CA LEU A 60 -18.89 33.41 -32.94
C LEU A 60 -18.78 34.67 -33.83
N TYR A 61 -19.04 34.56 -35.14
CA TYR A 61 -19.21 35.71 -36.03
C TYR A 61 -20.40 36.60 -35.60
N GLU A 62 -21.53 35.99 -35.20
CA GLU A 62 -22.71 36.70 -34.66
C GLU A 62 -22.40 37.63 -33.48
N ILE A 63 -21.40 37.28 -32.66
CA ILE A 63 -21.01 38.01 -31.44
C ILE A 63 -19.94 39.09 -31.73
N GLY A 64 -19.48 39.17 -32.98
CA GLY A 64 -18.52 40.16 -33.45
C GLY A 64 -17.06 39.71 -33.49
N ILE A 65 -16.78 38.41 -33.30
CA ILE A 65 -15.44 37.85 -33.53
C ILE A 65 -15.31 37.47 -35.01
N SER A 66 -15.05 38.46 -35.87
CA SER A 66 -14.87 38.30 -37.33
C SER A 66 -13.65 37.43 -37.71
N GLU A 67 -13.59 36.96 -38.96
CA GLU A 67 -12.47 36.17 -39.50
C GLU A 67 -11.09 36.79 -39.25
N ASN A 68 -10.96 38.12 -39.36
CA ASN A 68 -9.70 38.82 -39.15
C ASN A 68 -9.35 38.93 -37.65
N THR A 69 -10.34 39.26 -36.81
CA THR A 69 -10.14 39.32 -35.35
C THR A 69 -9.86 37.96 -34.72
N PHE A 70 -10.21 36.85 -35.38
CA PHE A 70 -9.80 35.51 -34.94
C PHE A 70 -8.27 35.30 -34.99
N SER A 71 -7.58 35.88 -35.98
CA SER A 71 -6.10 35.89 -36.06
C SER A 71 -5.42 36.99 -35.22
N GLU A 72 -6.21 37.86 -34.59
CA GLU A 72 -5.75 39.03 -33.81
C GLU A 72 -6.33 39.03 -32.38
N PHE A 73 -6.91 37.92 -31.93
CA PHE A 73 -7.68 37.83 -30.68
C PHE A 73 -6.77 37.96 -29.44
N THR A 74 -6.78 39.14 -28.80
CA THR A 74 -5.96 39.42 -27.61
C THR A 74 -6.74 39.28 -26.30
N TRP A 75 -5.99 39.16 -25.19
CA TRP A 75 -6.53 39.21 -23.83
C TRP A 75 -7.29 40.51 -23.52
N ASP A 76 -6.94 41.63 -24.16
CA ASP A 76 -7.61 42.91 -23.95
C ASP A 76 -9.03 42.91 -24.55
N MET A 77 -9.21 42.38 -25.77
CA MET A 77 -10.55 42.22 -26.38
C MET A 77 -11.49 41.32 -25.55
N LEU A 78 -10.94 40.41 -24.74
CA LEU A 78 -11.69 39.51 -23.86
C LEU A 78 -12.09 40.16 -22.53
N PHE A 79 -11.30 41.10 -21.99
CA PHE A 79 -11.46 41.68 -20.65
C PHE A 79 -11.88 43.16 -20.62
N SER A 80 -11.83 43.86 -21.76
CA SER A 80 -12.31 45.25 -21.93
C SER A 80 -13.84 45.37 -22.03
N ARG A 81 -14.56 44.25 -22.17
CA ARG A 81 -16.02 44.17 -22.31
C ARG A 81 -16.70 43.58 -21.07
N THR A 82 -18.03 43.52 -21.04
CA THR A 82 -18.77 43.05 -19.86
C THR A 82 -18.60 41.55 -19.60
N LYS A 83 -18.83 41.16 -18.35
CA LYS A 83 -18.87 39.77 -17.90
C LYS A 83 -19.95 38.94 -18.60
N GLU A 84 -21.06 39.55 -19.03
CA GLU A 84 -22.07 38.83 -19.82
C GLU A 84 -21.55 38.49 -21.22
N TYR A 85 -20.89 39.44 -21.89
CA TYR A 85 -20.24 39.22 -23.19
C TYR A 85 -19.16 38.12 -23.10
N PHE A 86 -18.38 38.11 -22.01
CA PHE A 86 -17.43 37.05 -21.71
C PHE A 86 -18.09 35.66 -21.60
N ASN A 87 -19.20 35.55 -20.84
CA ASN A 87 -19.91 34.29 -20.70
C ASN A 87 -20.51 33.83 -22.05
N GLN A 88 -21.10 34.75 -22.83
CA GLN A 88 -21.65 34.47 -24.17
C GLN A 88 -20.59 33.95 -25.15
N ILE A 89 -19.39 34.55 -25.16
CA ILE A 89 -18.23 34.02 -25.91
C ILE A 89 -17.94 32.58 -25.49
N CYS A 90 -17.90 32.30 -24.20
CA CYS A 90 -17.56 30.96 -23.72
C CYS A 90 -18.62 29.90 -24.04
N ASP A 91 -19.91 30.22 -23.92
CA ASP A 91 -20.99 29.30 -24.28
C ASP A 91 -20.98 28.99 -25.79
N LYS A 92 -20.80 30.00 -26.64
CA LYS A 92 -20.75 29.82 -28.10
C LYS A 92 -19.43 29.20 -28.56
N PHE A 93 -18.32 29.44 -27.86
CA PHE A 93 -17.06 28.72 -28.07
C PHE A 93 -17.19 27.23 -27.73
N LEU A 94 -17.91 26.87 -26.66
CA LEU A 94 -18.15 25.46 -26.34
C LEU A 94 -18.98 24.75 -27.42
N MET A 95 -19.94 25.45 -28.03
CA MET A 95 -20.68 24.94 -29.21
C MET A 95 -19.75 24.77 -30.43
N PHE A 96 -18.91 25.75 -30.73
CA PHE A 96 -17.89 25.67 -31.79
C PHE A 96 -16.95 24.48 -31.57
N ASP A 97 -16.38 24.34 -30.37
CA ASP A 97 -15.38 23.33 -30.02
C ASP A 97 -15.91 21.89 -30.11
N LEU A 98 -17.21 21.70 -29.86
CA LEU A 98 -17.95 20.46 -30.10
C LEU A 98 -18.21 20.24 -31.61
N CYS A 99 -18.66 21.26 -32.34
CA CYS A 99 -18.93 21.20 -33.77
C CYS A 99 -17.69 20.80 -34.59
N ILE A 100 -16.50 21.30 -34.21
CA ILE A 100 -15.24 20.95 -34.87
C ILE A 100 -14.57 19.67 -34.35
N GLU A 101 -15.08 18.99 -33.32
CA GLU A 101 -14.48 17.77 -32.76
C GLU A 101 -14.16 16.69 -33.82
N PRO A 102 -15.06 16.32 -34.76
CA PRO A 102 -14.75 15.33 -35.79
C PRO A 102 -13.64 15.77 -36.77
N PHE A 103 -13.42 17.07 -36.97
CA PHE A 103 -12.48 17.61 -37.96
C PHE A 103 -11.11 18.02 -37.35
N LYS A 104 -11.04 18.19 -36.02
CA LYS A 104 -9.79 18.50 -35.28
C LYS A 104 -8.56 17.64 -35.64
N PRO A 105 -8.65 16.30 -35.74
CA PRO A 105 -7.44 15.48 -35.95
C PRO A 105 -6.91 15.50 -37.38
N THR A 106 -7.71 15.91 -38.36
CA THR A 106 -7.37 15.91 -39.79
C THR A 106 -7.15 17.32 -40.32
N CYS A 107 -8.13 18.20 -40.20
CA CYS A 107 -8.21 19.47 -40.92
C CYS A 107 -7.60 20.66 -40.18
N PHE A 108 -7.60 20.64 -38.85
CA PHE A 108 -7.29 21.84 -38.05
C PHE A 108 -5.79 22.22 -38.02
N ASN A 109 -4.92 21.38 -38.60
CA ASN A 109 -3.51 21.66 -38.79
C ASN A 109 -3.17 22.15 -40.22
N GLU A 110 -4.17 22.25 -41.10
CA GLU A 110 -4.01 22.69 -42.49
C GLU A 110 -4.62 24.10 -42.70
N GLU A 111 -4.08 24.83 -43.67
CA GLU A 111 -4.62 26.14 -44.07
C GLU A 111 -5.90 25.96 -44.92
N PRO A 112 -6.89 26.86 -44.82
CA PRO A 112 -6.89 28.10 -44.04
C PRO A 112 -7.33 27.96 -42.56
N ALA A 113 -8.01 26.87 -42.16
CA ALA A 113 -8.56 26.74 -40.80
C ALA A 113 -7.51 26.95 -39.70
N ARG A 114 -6.29 26.44 -39.88
CA ARG A 114 -5.19 26.62 -38.91
C ARG A 114 -4.85 28.09 -38.69
N GLY A 115 -4.56 28.84 -39.76
CA GLY A 115 -4.18 30.26 -39.68
C GLY A 115 -5.29 31.15 -39.11
N ARG A 116 -6.56 30.76 -39.30
CA ARG A 116 -7.73 31.46 -38.75
C ARG A 116 -7.96 31.16 -37.27
N TYR A 117 -8.02 29.87 -36.89
CA TYR A 117 -8.58 29.48 -35.60
C TYR A 117 -7.58 28.93 -34.57
N GLU A 118 -6.34 28.54 -34.94
CA GLU A 118 -5.42 27.79 -34.06
C GLU A 118 -5.27 28.44 -32.67
N THR A 119 -4.93 29.72 -32.63
CA THR A 119 -4.57 30.39 -31.37
C THR A 119 -5.77 30.94 -30.61
N ALA A 120 -6.85 31.37 -31.29
CA ALA A 120 -8.08 31.77 -30.63
C ALA A 120 -8.73 30.57 -29.90
N VAL A 121 -8.73 29.38 -30.51
CA VAL A 121 -9.12 28.13 -29.83
C VAL A 121 -8.16 27.83 -28.68
N GLY A 122 -6.85 28.08 -28.84
CA GLY A 122 -5.87 27.93 -27.75
C GLY A 122 -6.15 28.81 -26.52
N ILE A 123 -6.52 30.07 -26.73
CA ILE A 123 -6.91 31.02 -25.67
C ILE A 123 -8.24 30.58 -25.03
N LEU A 124 -9.27 30.40 -25.86
CA LEU A 124 -10.63 30.10 -25.41
C LEU A 124 -10.74 28.70 -24.77
N GLU A 125 -9.94 27.70 -25.16
CA GLU A 125 -9.93 26.40 -24.47
C GLU A 125 -9.44 26.53 -23.01
N PHE A 126 -8.36 27.28 -22.78
CA PHE A 126 -7.91 27.53 -21.40
C PHE A 126 -8.97 28.30 -20.62
N VAL A 127 -9.45 29.40 -21.20
CA VAL A 127 -10.35 30.37 -20.59
C VAL A 127 -11.71 29.75 -20.26
N CYS A 128 -12.39 29.15 -21.24
CA CYS A 128 -13.78 28.71 -21.15
C CYS A 128 -13.94 27.29 -20.58
N ARG A 129 -12.84 26.56 -20.35
CA ARG A 129 -12.87 25.27 -19.62
C ARG A 129 -12.10 25.32 -18.30
N GLY A 130 -10.79 25.54 -18.37
CA GLY A 130 -9.88 25.37 -17.25
C GLY A 130 -9.95 26.50 -16.23
N GLY A 131 -9.99 27.74 -16.71
CA GLY A 131 -10.06 28.95 -15.89
C GLY A 131 -11.49 29.40 -15.54
N TYR A 132 -12.49 29.05 -16.35
CA TYR A 132 -13.82 29.67 -16.38
C TYR A 132 -14.45 29.94 -15.01
N GLN A 133 -14.45 28.96 -14.11
CA GLN A 133 -15.05 29.12 -12.79
C GLN A 133 -14.38 30.19 -11.92
N GLU A 134 -13.05 30.33 -11.96
CA GLU A 134 -12.36 31.36 -11.17
C GLU A 134 -12.24 32.67 -11.95
N MET A 135 -12.18 32.60 -13.28
CA MET A 135 -12.08 33.78 -14.15
C MET A 135 -13.41 34.54 -14.25
N SER A 136 -14.56 33.86 -14.36
CA SER A 136 -15.88 34.49 -14.30
C SER A 136 -16.20 35.04 -12.90
N LYS A 137 -15.77 34.36 -11.82
CA LYS A 137 -15.87 34.91 -10.44
C LYS A 137 -15.04 36.18 -10.24
N SER A 138 -13.83 36.20 -10.80
CA SER A 138 -12.85 37.29 -10.59
C SER A 138 -12.82 38.31 -11.74
N PHE A 139 -13.75 38.23 -12.70
CA PHE A 139 -13.72 38.95 -13.96
C PHE A 139 -13.57 40.47 -13.76
N ASP A 140 -14.39 41.02 -12.87
CA ASP A 140 -14.45 42.45 -12.57
C ASP A 140 -13.16 42.95 -11.90
N CYS A 141 -12.41 42.05 -11.23
CA CYS A 141 -11.08 42.33 -10.71
C CYS A 141 -10.01 42.22 -11.81
N PHE A 142 -10.07 41.22 -12.68
CA PHE A 142 -9.15 41.09 -13.81
C PHE A 142 -9.23 42.30 -14.75
N SER A 143 -10.43 42.72 -15.15
CA SER A 143 -10.67 43.90 -16.00
C SER A 143 -10.10 45.18 -15.37
N LYS A 144 -10.39 45.43 -14.08
CA LYS A 144 -9.83 46.56 -13.31
C LYS A 144 -8.32 46.48 -13.06
N THR A 145 -7.74 45.28 -13.04
CA THR A 145 -6.29 45.10 -12.84
C THR A 145 -5.55 45.34 -14.16
N LEU A 146 -6.01 44.74 -15.26
CA LEU A 146 -5.39 44.85 -16.59
C LEU A 146 -5.32 46.31 -17.10
N THR A 147 -6.32 47.12 -16.77
CA THR A 147 -6.38 48.55 -17.12
C THR A 147 -5.48 49.47 -16.28
N ARG A 148 -4.72 48.95 -15.29
CA ARG A 148 -3.76 49.75 -14.52
C ARG A 148 -2.49 50.03 -15.32
N ALA A 149 -1.92 51.23 -15.09
CA ALA A 149 -0.65 51.65 -15.69
C ALA A 149 0.50 50.63 -15.49
N GLU A 150 0.60 50.01 -14.30
CA GLU A 150 1.57 48.93 -14.01
C GLU A 150 1.44 47.74 -14.97
N MET A 151 0.21 47.33 -15.27
CA MET A 151 -0.08 46.16 -16.13
C MET A 151 0.10 46.51 -17.60
N MET A 152 -0.32 47.71 -18.02
CA MET A 152 -0.02 48.24 -19.35
C MET A 152 1.49 48.42 -19.57
N GLN A 153 2.26 48.79 -18.54
CA GLN A 153 3.73 48.81 -18.61
C GLN A 153 4.30 47.38 -18.76
N CYS A 154 3.87 46.41 -17.95
CA CYS A 154 4.27 45.01 -18.12
C CYS A 154 4.02 44.53 -19.57
N GLN A 155 2.87 44.89 -20.15
CA GLN A 155 2.48 44.55 -21.52
C GLN A 155 3.34 45.26 -22.57
N ALA A 156 3.59 46.56 -22.42
CA ALA A 156 4.46 47.34 -23.31
C ALA A 156 5.92 46.84 -23.28
N GLU A 157 6.44 46.47 -22.11
CA GLU A 157 7.76 45.83 -21.97
C GLU A 157 7.81 44.47 -22.70
N MET A 158 6.77 43.65 -22.55
CA MET A 158 6.64 42.36 -23.24
C MET A 158 6.65 42.53 -24.77
N LEU A 159 5.81 43.45 -25.29
CA LEU A 159 5.74 43.81 -26.72
C LEU A 159 7.09 44.34 -27.24
N SER A 160 7.74 45.21 -26.46
CA SER A 160 9.04 45.77 -26.79
C SER A 160 10.10 44.67 -26.92
N ASP A 161 10.12 43.70 -25.99
CA ASP A 161 11.06 42.57 -26.03
C ASP A 161 10.74 41.56 -27.14
N THR A 162 9.47 41.23 -27.41
CA THR A 162 9.13 40.37 -28.56
C THR A 162 9.52 41.01 -29.89
N ASN A 163 9.34 42.33 -30.05
CA ASN A 163 9.71 43.03 -31.27
C ASN A 163 11.25 43.11 -31.43
N LYS A 164 12.00 43.33 -30.34
CA LYS A 164 13.48 43.20 -30.33
C LYS A 164 13.94 41.79 -30.70
N ILE A 165 13.22 40.74 -30.29
CA ILE A 165 13.55 39.35 -30.60
C ILE A 165 13.24 39.02 -32.07
N SER A 166 12.10 39.49 -32.59
CA SER A 166 11.71 39.33 -34.00
C SER A 166 12.75 39.97 -34.92
N ASN A 167 13.09 41.24 -34.66
CA ASN A 167 13.96 42.03 -35.54
C ASN A 167 15.46 41.68 -35.43
N ARG A 168 15.85 40.76 -34.53
CA ARG A 168 17.27 40.37 -34.32
C ARG A 168 17.58 38.89 -34.55
N ILE A 169 16.58 38.02 -34.74
CA ILE A 169 16.81 36.57 -34.86
C ILE A 169 16.07 36.04 -36.11
N PRO A 170 16.79 35.60 -37.17
CA PRO A 170 16.15 35.05 -38.35
C PRO A 170 15.36 33.76 -38.07
N VAL A 171 14.41 33.49 -38.96
CA VAL A 171 13.23 32.62 -38.76
C VAL A 171 13.55 31.20 -38.27
N SER A 172 12.72 30.69 -37.36
CA SER A 172 12.61 29.28 -36.91
C SER A 172 13.71 28.75 -35.98
N GLY A 173 14.43 29.63 -35.27
CA GLY A 173 15.45 29.21 -34.29
C GLY A 173 14.90 28.59 -32.99
N LYS A 174 15.54 27.52 -32.48
CA LYS A 174 15.38 27.08 -31.06
C LYS A 174 15.72 28.22 -30.09
N ALA A 175 16.67 29.08 -30.45
CA ALA A 175 17.07 30.25 -29.67
C ALA A 175 15.95 31.30 -29.59
N GLN A 176 15.27 31.59 -30.71
CA GLN A 176 14.12 32.50 -30.76
C GLN A 176 13.02 32.04 -29.78
N ASN A 177 12.68 30.75 -29.81
CA ASN A 177 11.72 30.14 -28.89
C ASN A 177 12.14 30.22 -27.40
N GLU A 178 13.43 30.09 -27.10
CA GLU A 178 13.94 30.21 -25.72
C GLU A 178 14.05 31.68 -25.27
N ALA A 179 14.25 32.63 -26.18
CA ALA A 179 14.21 34.08 -25.92
C ALA A 179 12.78 34.61 -25.69
N VAL A 180 11.82 34.21 -26.53
CA VAL A 180 10.39 34.53 -26.35
C VAL A 180 9.86 33.97 -25.03
N CYS A 181 10.26 32.74 -24.65
CA CYS A 181 10.00 32.19 -23.32
C CYS A 181 10.64 33.00 -22.17
N GLY A 182 11.69 33.79 -22.43
CA GLY A 182 12.27 34.74 -21.50
C GLY A 182 11.35 35.95 -21.30
N ALA A 183 11.01 36.66 -22.37
CA ALA A 183 10.09 37.80 -22.35
C ALA A 183 8.73 37.45 -21.72
N MET A 184 8.11 36.33 -22.13
CA MET A 184 6.86 35.84 -21.55
C MET A 184 6.99 35.49 -20.06
N LYS A 185 8.15 34.96 -19.61
CA LYS A 185 8.37 34.70 -18.18
C LYS A 185 8.50 36.01 -17.40
N ASN A 186 9.17 37.01 -17.94
CA ASN A 186 9.31 38.32 -17.30
C ASN A 186 7.94 38.99 -17.16
N TYR A 187 7.12 38.99 -18.22
CA TYR A 187 5.73 39.43 -18.17
C TYR A 187 4.93 38.71 -17.07
N VAL A 188 4.96 37.37 -17.06
CA VAL A 188 4.29 36.54 -16.05
C VAL A 188 4.79 36.79 -14.62
N GLU A 189 6.03 37.25 -14.42
CA GLU A 189 6.55 37.64 -13.10
C GLU A 189 6.25 39.09 -12.73
N CYS A 190 6.03 39.97 -13.72
CA CYS A 190 5.56 41.36 -13.57
C CYS A 190 4.09 41.39 -13.11
N ILE A 191 3.17 40.81 -13.90
CA ILE A 191 1.73 40.79 -13.61
C ILE A 191 1.35 40.02 -12.32
N LYS A 192 2.26 39.18 -11.83
CA LYS A 192 2.06 38.29 -10.68
C LYS A 192 1.82 39.03 -9.37
N TYR A 193 2.42 40.18 -9.15
CA TYR A 193 2.20 40.92 -7.90
C TYR A 193 0.85 41.66 -7.91
N PRO A 194 0.51 42.48 -8.92
CA PRO A 194 -0.82 43.10 -9.03
C PRO A 194 -1.95 42.08 -8.94
N VAL A 195 -1.99 41.07 -9.82
CA VAL A 195 -3.09 40.09 -9.86
C VAL A 195 -3.22 39.29 -8.56
N ARG A 196 -2.10 38.94 -7.90
CA ARG A 196 -2.14 38.18 -6.64
C ARG A 196 -2.57 39.03 -5.45
N TYR A 197 -2.30 40.33 -5.47
CA TYR A 197 -2.66 41.26 -4.40
C TYR A 197 -4.14 41.65 -4.52
N GLU A 198 -4.56 42.13 -5.69
CA GLU A 198 -5.92 42.61 -5.94
C GLU A 198 -6.93 41.46 -6.07
N CYS A 199 -6.67 40.48 -6.95
CA CYS A 199 -7.59 39.37 -7.21
C CYS A 199 -7.29 38.11 -6.37
N GLY A 200 -6.29 38.18 -5.51
CA GLY A 200 -5.97 37.14 -4.54
C GLY A 200 -5.24 35.91 -5.11
N TYR A 201 -4.84 35.02 -4.20
CA TYR A 201 -3.95 33.92 -4.54
C TYR A 201 -4.59 32.83 -5.42
N ARG A 202 -5.91 32.64 -5.39
CA ARG A 202 -6.60 31.66 -6.26
C ARG A 202 -6.76 32.14 -7.70
N ALA A 203 -7.14 33.41 -7.91
CA ALA A 203 -7.15 33.99 -9.25
C ALA A 203 -5.78 33.84 -9.94
N TRP A 204 -4.69 34.06 -9.21
CA TRP A 204 -3.34 33.76 -9.69
C TRP A 204 -3.07 32.25 -9.89
N GLN A 205 -3.34 31.42 -8.87
CA GLN A 205 -2.86 30.04 -8.84
C GLN A 205 -3.70 29.04 -9.66
N ASP A 206 -4.98 29.31 -9.87
CA ASP A 206 -5.91 28.46 -10.62
C ASP A 206 -6.42 29.13 -11.91
N GLY A 207 -6.46 30.47 -11.96
CA GLY A 207 -6.84 31.26 -13.14
C GLY A 207 -5.69 31.60 -14.11
N ILE A 208 -4.42 31.61 -13.65
CA ILE A 208 -3.24 31.86 -14.52
C ILE A 208 -2.24 30.70 -14.46
N MET A 209 -1.96 30.13 -13.29
CA MET A 209 -1.07 28.96 -13.19
C MET A 209 -1.80 27.64 -13.47
N SER A 210 -1.23 26.79 -14.32
CA SER A 210 -1.80 25.46 -14.58
C SER A 210 -1.69 24.52 -13.36
N HIS A 211 -2.84 24.12 -12.84
CA HIS A 211 -2.96 22.98 -11.91
C HIS A 211 -2.69 21.64 -12.64
N ARG A 212 -2.81 20.51 -11.93
CA ARG A 212 -2.57 19.17 -12.48
C ARG A 212 -3.73 18.73 -13.40
N LYS A 213 -3.62 18.98 -14.71
CA LYS A 213 -4.62 18.69 -15.79
C LYS A 213 -5.54 17.48 -15.60
N PHE A 214 -5.03 16.35 -15.09
CA PHE A 214 -5.86 15.18 -14.74
C PHE A 214 -5.60 14.72 -13.31
N SER A 215 -6.67 14.64 -12.52
CA SER A 215 -6.66 14.03 -11.18
C SER A 215 -6.30 12.53 -11.27
N ALA A 216 -5.65 11.99 -10.24
CA ALA A 216 -5.55 10.54 -10.03
C ALA A 216 -5.07 10.22 -8.61
N PRO A 217 -5.44 9.06 -8.04
CA PRO A 217 -5.05 8.65 -6.69
C PRO A 217 -3.54 8.65 -6.43
N ARG A 218 -3.19 8.81 -5.15
CA ARG A 218 -1.80 8.81 -4.68
C ARG A 218 -1.15 7.43 -4.81
N HIS A 219 -0.02 7.35 -5.49
CA HIS A 219 0.80 6.12 -5.56
C HIS A 219 1.38 5.72 -4.18
N GLY A 220 0.62 4.93 -3.42
CA GLY A 220 1.07 4.19 -2.25
C GLY A 220 0.86 4.89 -0.90
N HIS A 221 0.39 4.10 0.07
CA HIS A 221 0.05 4.54 1.43
C HIS A 221 1.25 5.06 2.23
N MET A 222 1.04 6.15 2.99
CA MET A 222 2.09 6.87 3.76
C MET A 222 2.18 6.50 5.24
N GLY A 223 1.11 6.02 5.89
CA GLY A 223 1.18 5.44 7.24
C GLY A 223 2.04 4.17 7.35
N PHE A 224 2.62 3.73 6.23
CA PHE A 224 3.57 2.64 6.10
C PHE A 224 5.02 3.09 5.83
N ALA A 225 5.29 4.40 5.90
CA ALA A 225 6.64 4.96 6.02
C ALA A 225 7.13 4.87 7.47
N PRO A 226 8.46 4.83 7.72
CA PRO A 226 9.54 4.68 6.74
C PRO A 226 9.61 3.25 6.19
N ARG A 227 9.70 3.10 4.86
CA ARG A 227 9.78 1.80 4.16
C ARG A 227 11.19 1.17 4.24
N LYS A 228 11.66 0.89 5.47
CA LYS A 228 12.97 0.31 5.81
C LYS A 228 12.90 -1.17 6.22
N ARG A 229 14.05 -1.85 6.35
CA ARG A 229 14.11 -3.22 6.90
C ARG A 229 13.67 -3.21 8.38
N SER A 230 12.92 -4.23 8.80
CA SER A 230 12.63 -4.48 10.22
C SER A 230 13.93 -4.80 10.98
N ARG A 231 14.07 -4.26 12.20
CA ARG A 231 15.17 -4.61 13.11
C ARG A 231 14.95 -5.97 13.79
N ARG A 232 13.70 -6.34 14.10
CA ARG A 232 13.33 -7.67 14.62
C ARG A 232 12.96 -8.59 13.46
N HIS A 233 13.44 -9.84 13.48
CA HIS A 233 13.03 -10.89 12.54
C HIS A 233 11.57 -11.31 12.76
N LEU A 234 11.20 -11.38 14.05
CA LEU A 234 9.88 -11.69 14.58
C LEU A 234 8.95 -10.46 14.57
N GLY A 235 7.65 -10.67 14.49
CA GLY A 235 6.67 -9.61 14.66
C GLY A 235 6.54 -9.18 16.13
N LYS A 236 7.02 -7.98 16.51
CA LYS A 236 6.69 -7.44 17.85
C LYS A 236 5.21 -7.04 17.91
N VAL A 237 4.45 -7.66 18.81
CA VAL A 237 3.15 -7.15 19.29
C VAL A 237 3.34 -5.72 19.79
N LYS A 238 2.61 -4.77 19.20
CA LYS A 238 2.66 -3.35 19.61
C LYS A 238 1.59 -3.00 20.65
N SER A 239 0.44 -3.65 20.52
CA SER A 239 -0.77 -3.47 21.33
C SER A 239 -1.42 -4.84 21.47
N PHE A 240 -1.90 -5.16 22.66
CA PHE A 240 -2.71 -6.36 22.94
C PHE A 240 -4.20 -5.98 22.91
N PRO A 241 -5.13 -6.95 22.92
CA PRO A 241 -6.54 -6.66 23.16
C PRO A 241 -6.69 -5.93 24.51
N LYS A 242 -7.72 -5.09 24.65
CA LYS A 242 -8.01 -4.47 25.94
C LYS A 242 -8.33 -5.55 26.98
N ASP A 243 -7.86 -5.30 28.20
CA ASP A 243 -8.13 -6.19 29.33
C ASP A 243 -9.56 -5.94 29.85
N ASP A 244 -10.17 -6.99 30.39
CA ASP A 244 -11.54 -7.00 30.89
C ASP A 244 -11.60 -7.98 32.07
N PRO A 245 -11.55 -7.49 33.32
CA PRO A 245 -11.50 -8.34 34.51
C PRO A 245 -12.68 -9.31 34.67
N SER A 246 -13.82 -9.06 34.02
CA SER A 246 -15.01 -9.92 34.12
C SER A 246 -14.87 -11.24 33.34
N LYS A 247 -13.95 -11.31 32.38
CA LYS A 247 -13.69 -12.51 31.58
C LYS A 247 -12.74 -13.46 32.32
N PRO A 248 -12.80 -14.79 32.08
CA PRO A 248 -11.84 -15.74 32.64
C PRO A 248 -10.41 -15.46 32.14
N ILE A 249 -9.43 -15.82 32.96
CA ILE A 249 -8.00 -15.60 32.72
C ILE A 249 -7.55 -16.36 31.45
N HIS A 250 -7.02 -15.65 30.46
CA HIS A 250 -6.63 -16.24 29.18
C HIS A 250 -5.44 -15.54 28.52
N LEU A 251 -4.69 -16.29 27.70
CA LEU A 251 -3.63 -15.75 26.85
C LEU A 251 -4.20 -15.06 25.61
N THR A 252 -3.56 -13.96 25.21
CA THR A 252 -4.00 -13.13 24.07
C THR A 252 -3.18 -13.31 22.79
N ALA A 253 -2.08 -14.07 22.80
CA ALA A 253 -1.09 -14.14 21.71
C ALA A 253 -0.19 -15.40 21.75
N PHE A 254 0.46 -15.75 20.61
CA PHE A 254 1.22 -17.00 20.42
C PHE A 254 2.16 -16.84 19.19
N VAL A 255 3.38 -17.40 19.12
CA VAL A 255 4.34 -17.15 18.00
C VAL A 255 4.33 -18.18 16.90
N GLY A 256 4.30 -17.72 15.65
CA GLY A 256 4.14 -18.49 14.40
C GLY A 256 5.38 -19.19 13.80
N PHE A 257 5.22 -20.25 12.99
CA PHE A 257 6.05 -20.67 11.84
C PHE A 257 5.22 -21.00 10.59
N LYS A 258 5.43 -20.28 9.49
CA LYS A 258 4.74 -20.56 8.22
C LYS A 258 5.17 -21.85 7.51
N ALA A 259 4.34 -22.89 7.59
CA ALA A 259 4.48 -24.13 6.81
C ALA A 259 4.23 -23.96 5.31
N GLY A 260 3.00 -23.61 4.93
CA GLY A 260 2.46 -23.87 3.61
C GLY A 260 1.48 -22.82 3.10
N MET A 261 0.64 -23.28 2.19
CA MET A 261 -0.69 -22.80 1.77
C MET A 261 -1.36 -24.00 1.08
N THR A 262 -2.68 -24.11 1.18
CA THR A 262 -3.48 -25.03 0.35
C THR A 262 -4.83 -24.39 0.03
N HIS A 263 -5.80 -25.14 -0.48
CA HIS A 263 -7.20 -24.71 -0.55
C HIS A 263 -8.14 -25.70 0.13
N ILE A 264 -9.31 -25.21 0.52
CA ILE A 264 -10.41 -26.00 1.06
C ILE A 264 -11.63 -25.89 0.16
N VAL A 265 -12.56 -26.83 0.29
CA VAL A 265 -13.97 -26.61 -0.03
C VAL A 265 -14.76 -26.50 1.28
N ARG A 266 -15.71 -25.57 1.30
CA ARG A 266 -16.71 -25.42 2.37
C ARG A 266 -18.00 -24.91 1.79
N ASP A 267 -19.11 -25.17 2.46
CA ASP A 267 -20.34 -24.42 2.23
C ASP A 267 -20.23 -23.01 2.84
N VAL A 268 -21.01 -22.08 2.28
CA VAL A 268 -21.06 -20.69 2.71
C VAL A 268 -22.47 -20.32 3.15
N ASP A 269 -22.68 -20.21 4.46
CA ASP A 269 -23.91 -19.65 5.03
C ASP A 269 -23.81 -18.11 5.12
N LYS A 270 -24.37 -17.43 4.11
CA LYS A 270 -24.43 -15.97 3.97
C LYS A 270 -25.77 -15.57 3.35
N PRO A 271 -26.87 -15.51 4.14
CA PRO A 271 -28.16 -15.05 3.66
C PRO A 271 -28.08 -13.71 2.92
N GLY A 272 -28.67 -13.64 1.73
CA GLY A 272 -28.57 -12.51 0.79
C GLY A 272 -27.40 -12.55 -0.21
N SER A 273 -26.53 -13.57 -0.14
CA SER A 273 -25.40 -13.72 -1.08
C SER A 273 -25.69 -14.69 -2.23
N LYS A 274 -25.19 -14.43 -3.44
CA LYS A 274 -25.28 -15.34 -4.61
C LYS A 274 -24.57 -16.70 -4.40
N VAL A 275 -23.70 -16.79 -3.40
CA VAL A 275 -23.00 -18.02 -2.95
C VAL A 275 -23.58 -18.62 -1.66
N ASN A 276 -24.76 -18.17 -1.20
CA ASN A 276 -25.41 -18.76 -0.03
C ASN A 276 -25.76 -20.23 -0.30
N LYS A 277 -25.49 -21.12 0.67
CA LYS A 277 -25.68 -22.58 0.56
C LYS A 277 -25.00 -23.19 -0.69
N LYS A 278 -23.86 -22.63 -1.10
CA LYS A 278 -23.02 -23.17 -2.18
C LYS A 278 -21.61 -23.42 -1.69
N GLU A 279 -20.98 -24.41 -2.31
CA GLU A 279 -19.57 -24.70 -2.13
C GLU A 279 -18.70 -23.57 -2.69
N VAL A 280 -17.72 -23.14 -1.90
CA VAL A 280 -16.72 -22.15 -2.31
C VAL A 280 -15.33 -22.65 -1.98
N VAL A 281 -14.46 -22.63 -3.00
CA VAL A 281 -13.03 -22.86 -2.84
C VAL A 281 -12.39 -21.66 -2.16
N GLU A 282 -11.98 -21.80 -0.89
CA GLU A 282 -11.20 -20.78 -0.20
C GLU A 282 -9.73 -21.20 -0.08
N ALA A 283 -8.83 -20.35 -0.58
CA ALA A 283 -7.40 -20.54 -0.35
C ALA A 283 -7.08 -20.29 1.13
N VAL A 284 -6.34 -21.18 1.76
CA VAL A 284 -5.93 -21.10 3.17
C VAL A 284 -4.43 -21.05 3.28
N THR A 285 -3.91 -20.37 4.30
CA THR A 285 -2.56 -20.64 4.76
C THR A 285 -2.63 -21.63 5.92
N ILE A 286 -2.02 -22.79 5.71
CA ILE A 286 -1.61 -23.71 6.77
C ILE A 286 -0.20 -23.32 7.23
N LEU A 287 -0.02 -23.27 8.53
CA LEU A 287 1.23 -23.04 9.22
C LEU A 287 1.45 -24.25 10.16
N GLU A 288 1.95 -24.10 11.38
CA GLU A 288 2.11 -25.24 12.32
C GLU A 288 2.09 -24.71 13.76
N THR A 289 1.13 -25.14 14.60
CA THR A 289 0.76 -24.64 15.95
C THR A 289 1.10 -25.47 17.23
N PRO A 290 2.19 -26.24 17.35
CA PRO A 290 2.43 -27.08 18.53
C PRO A 290 2.36 -26.36 19.92
N PRO A 291 2.28 -27.13 21.03
CA PRO A 291 1.93 -26.63 22.36
C PRO A 291 2.99 -25.79 23.11
N LEU A 292 2.54 -24.73 23.80
CA LEU A 292 3.36 -23.89 24.70
C LEU A 292 3.92 -24.66 25.91
N VAL A 293 4.73 -24.00 26.72
CA VAL A 293 4.80 -24.13 28.20
C VAL A 293 4.62 -22.74 28.82
N VAL A 294 4.15 -22.59 30.06
CA VAL A 294 4.14 -21.29 30.79
C VAL A 294 5.09 -21.30 32.01
N MET A 295 5.45 -20.11 32.54
CA MET A 295 6.50 -19.81 33.54
C MET A 295 6.48 -18.29 33.93
N GLY A 296 5.37 -17.53 33.83
CA GLY A 296 5.47 -16.08 34.11
C GLY A 296 4.32 -15.09 33.82
N VAL A 297 4.41 -13.89 34.42
CA VAL A 297 3.43 -12.78 34.68
C VAL A 297 4.00 -11.41 34.18
N THR A 298 3.29 -10.27 33.87
CA THR A 298 3.84 -8.86 33.52
C THR A 298 2.83 -7.76 32.95
N GLY A 299 2.57 -6.59 33.56
CA GLY A 299 1.81 -5.52 32.82
C GLY A 299 1.49 -4.14 33.46
N TYR A 300 0.81 -3.32 32.63
CA TYR A 300 0.81 -1.86 32.30
C TYR A 300 -0.61 -1.22 32.08
N ILE A 301 -0.75 0.13 32.05
CA ILE A 301 -1.98 0.91 31.64
C ILE A 301 -1.80 1.72 30.29
N GLU A 302 -2.69 2.63 29.85
CA GLU A 302 -2.91 3.03 28.42
C GLU A 302 -3.21 4.53 28.11
N THR A 303 -2.58 5.14 27.08
CA THR A 303 -3.01 6.40 26.37
C THR A 303 -2.56 6.41 24.85
N PRO A 304 -2.76 7.43 23.94
CA PRO A 304 -3.56 7.20 22.72
C PRO A 304 -3.04 7.70 21.33
N ARG A 305 -2.82 6.78 20.36
CA ARG A 305 -3.01 6.90 18.86
C ARG A 305 -2.42 5.67 18.10
N GLY A 306 -3.02 5.19 16.99
CA GLY A 306 -2.74 3.82 16.46
C GLY A 306 -2.73 3.56 14.93
N LEU A 307 -2.38 2.30 14.54
CA LEU A 307 -2.29 1.73 13.17
C LEU A 307 -2.45 0.15 13.20
N PRO A 308 -3.49 -0.51 12.60
CA PRO A 308 -3.85 -1.96 12.86
C PRO A 308 -3.99 -2.91 11.63
N VAL A 309 -3.75 -4.27 11.70
CA VAL A 309 -3.79 -5.25 10.54
C VAL A 309 -3.48 -6.86 10.88
N THR A 310 -3.80 -7.97 10.05
CA THR A 310 -3.90 -9.56 10.13
C THR A 310 -2.76 -10.65 10.34
N ILE A 311 -3.17 -11.89 10.82
CA ILE A 311 -3.09 -13.40 10.47
C ILE A 311 -1.85 -14.28 9.97
N LEU A 312 -1.46 -15.44 10.60
CA LEU A 312 -0.43 -16.57 10.41
C LEU A 312 -0.45 -17.62 11.65
N GLU A 313 0.27 -18.79 11.74
CA GLU A 313 0.34 -19.78 12.93
C GLU A 313 1.72 -20.45 13.32
N THR A 314 1.88 -21.32 14.39
CA THR A 314 2.78 -21.31 15.65
C THR A 314 3.59 -22.50 16.35
N PRO A 315 4.95 -22.56 16.37
CA PRO A 315 5.77 -23.49 17.19
C PRO A 315 5.49 -23.54 18.72
N PRO A 316 5.97 -24.59 19.43
CA PRO A 316 5.61 -24.88 20.82
C PRO A 316 6.27 -23.90 21.81
N LEU A 317 5.63 -22.83 22.32
CA LEU A 317 6.34 -21.85 23.17
C LEU A 317 6.38 -22.08 24.69
N VAL A 318 7.53 -22.49 25.22
CA VAL A 318 7.90 -22.46 26.65
C VAL A 318 8.17 -21.05 27.18
N VAL A 319 7.44 -20.55 28.17
CA VAL A 319 7.81 -19.33 28.92
C VAL A 319 9.02 -19.63 29.82
N MET A 320 9.68 -18.60 30.35
CA MET A 320 10.73 -18.76 31.37
C MET A 320 10.63 -17.83 32.58
N GLY A 321 9.83 -16.77 32.47
CA GLY A 321 9.86 -15.74 33.47
C GLY A 321 8.70 -14.78 33.43
N VAL A 322 8.45 -14.28 34.62
CA VAL A 322 7.66 -13.12 34.99
C VAL A 322 8.46 -11.84 34.75
N THR A 323 7.79 -10.76 34.41
CA THR A 323 8.17 -9.37 34.71
C THR A 323 7.00 -8.66 35.43
N GLY A 324 7.17 -7.40 35.82
CA GLY A 324 6.13 -6.46 36.24
C GLY A 324 6.33 -5.15 35.51
N TYR A 325 5.28 -4.36 35.32
CA TYR A 325 5.27 -3.27 34.34
C TYR A 325 4.46 -2.07 34.90
N ILE A 326 4.94 -1.46 35.99
CA ILE A 326 4.30 -0.31 36.64
C ILE A 326 4.01 0.86 35.67
N GLU A 327 2.88 1.53 35.85
CA GLU A 327 2.58 2.77 35.13
C GLU A 327 3.43 3.94 35.67
N THR A 328 3.76 4.88 34.79
CA THR A 328 4.39 6.16 35.11
C THR A 328 3.81 7.26 34.21
N PRO A 329 3.98 8.56 34.53
CA PRO A 329 3.53 9.65 33.65
C PRO A 329 4.16 9.67 32.25
N ARG A 330 5.24 8.90 32.02
CA ARG A 330 5.87 8.69 30.71
C ARG A 330 5.34 7.41 30.01
N GLY A 331 4.20 6.91 30.48
CA GLY A 331 3.69 5.58 30.17
C GLY A 331 4.51 4.50 30.87
N LEU A 332 5.07 3.60 30.08
CA LEU A 332 5.13 2.20 30.47
C LEU A 332 6.57 1.74 30.82
N ARG A 333 6.84 1.55 32.12
CA ARG A 333 8.15 1.15 32.68
C ARG A 333 8.18 -0.26 33.30
N SER A 334 9.29 -0.98 33.12
CA SER A 334 9.59 -2.23 33.85
C SER A 334 9.85 -2.05 35.35
N PHE A 335 9.18 -2.88 36.14
CA PHE A 335 9.26 -2.94 37.60
C PHE A 335 10.26 -4.00 38.07
N LYS A 336 9.93 -5.30 38.03
CA LYS A 336 10.77 -6.44 38.46
C LYS A 336 10.61 -7.65 37.53
N THR A 337 11.48 -8.66 37.62
CA THR A 337 11.47 -9.85 36.75
C THR A 337 11.81 -11.12 37.55
N VAL A 338 10.81 -11.96 37.80
CA VAL A 338 10.96 -13.28 38.46
C VAL A 338 11.14 -14.35 37.39
N TRP A 339 12.35 -14.88 37.24
CA TRP A 339 12.58 -16.03 36.37
C TRP A 339 12.27 -17.32 37.13
N ALA A 340 11.67 -18.29 36.44
CA ALA A 340 11.41 -19.61 36.96
C ALA A 340 12.64 -20.52 36.89
N GLU A 341 12.57 -21.72 37.48
CA GLU A 341 13.76 -22.52 37.78
C GLU A 341 14.41 -23.15 36.53
N HIS A 342 13.69 -24.02 35.79
CA HIS A 342 14.29 -24.84 34.74
C HIS A 342 14.21 -24.21 33.34
N ILE A 343 15.01 -23.15 33.12
CA ILE A 343 15.08 -22.48 31.81
C ILE A 343 15.75 -23.37 30.74
N ALA A 344 15.02 -23.67 29.66
CA ALA A 344 15.46 -24.55 28.59
C ALA A 344 16.66 -24.02 27.76
N GLU A 345 17.46 -24.96 27.23
CA GLU A 345 18.67 -24.67 26.45
C GLU A 345 18.38 -23.83 25.19
N ASP A 346 17.28 -24.11 24.48
CA ASP A 346 16.86 -23.43 23.25
C ASP A 346 16.68 -21.92 23.45
N ALA A 347 16.30 -21.50 24.66
CA ALA A 347 16.19 -20.10 25.01
C ALA A 347 17.43 -19.53 25.68
N LYS A 348 18.19 -20.29 26.47
CA LYS A 348 19.56 -19.89 26.87
C LYS A 348 20.38 -19.52 25.62
N ARG A 349 20.25 -20.28 24.52
CA ARG A 349 20.81 -19.98 23.18
C ARG A 349 20.38 -18.64 22.56
N ARG A 350 19.31 -17.99 23.04
CA ARG A 350 18.86 -16.67 22.56
C ARG A 350 19.69 -15.51 23.12
N PHE A 351 20.25 -15.67 24.32
CA PHE A 351 21.06 -14.65 25.00
C PHE A 351 22.50 -14.60 24.47
N TYR A 352 22.94 -15.63 23.75
CA TYR A 352 24.25 -15.68 23.10
C TYR A 352 24.15 -15.41 21.59
N LYS A 353 25.06 -14.59 21.05
CA LYS A 353 25.34 -14.54 19.61
C LYS A 353 26.00 -15.86 19.19
N ASN A 354 27.18 -16.15 19.74
CA ASN A 354 27.96 -17.35 19.48
C ASN A 354 27.79 -18.33 20.64
N TRP A 355 26.97 -19.37 20.48
CA TRP A 355 26.68 -20.33 21.55
C TRP A 355 27.86 -21.26 21.85
N TYR A 356 28.48 -21.80 20.80
CA TYR A 356 29.52 -22.84 20.89
C TYR A 356 30.78 -22.37 21.63
N ALA A 357 31.25 -21.15 21.33
CA ALA A 357 32.39 -20.52 21.99
C ALA A 357 32.06 -19.88 23.36
N SER A 358 30.85 -20.08 23.90
CA SER A 358 30.45 -19.48 25.18
C SER A 358 30.55 -20.46 26.34
N LYS A 359 30.85 -19.94 27.55
CA LYS A 359 30.79 -20.70 28.81
C LYS A 359 29.35 -20.99 29.28
N LYS A 360 28.31 -20.69 28.48
CA LYS A 360 26.88 -21.03 28.65
C LYS A 360 26.21 -20.63 29.99
N LYS A 361 26.86 -19.84 30.86
CA LYS A 361 26.40 -19.41 32.21
C LYS A 361 25.15 -18.50 32.26
N ALA A 362 24.23 -18.56 31.29
CA ALA A 362 22.98 -17.81 31.32
C ALA A 362 22.00 -18.43 32.34
N PHE A 363 21.41 -17.59 33.19
CA PHE A 363 20.47 -17.96 34.26
C PHE A 363 21.01 -18.87 35.38
N THR A 364 22.29 -19.24 35.41
CA THR A 364 22.81 -20.13 36.47
C THR A 364 22.66 -19.55 37.88
N LYS A 365 22.83 -18.23 38.05
CA LYS A 365 22.53 -17.53 39.31
C LYS A 365 21.03 -17.38 39.60
N ALA A 366 20.17 -17.43 38.58
CA ALA A 366 18.73 -17.28 38.74
C ALA A 366 18.06 -18.62 39.13
N SER A 367 18.45 -19.73 38.50
CA SER A 367 18.01 -21.07 38.90
C SER A 367 18.46 -21.40 40.33
N LYS A 368 19.68 -21.01 40.74
CA LYS A 368 20.17 -21.21 42.13
C LYS A 368 19.27 -20.57 43.20
N LYS A 369 18.66 -19.41 42.93
CA LYS A 369 17.73 -18.79 43.89
C LYS A 369 16.47 -19.60 44.20
N TRP A 370 16.13 -20.61 43.40
CA TRP A 370 15.05 -21.55 43.73
C TRP A 370 15.50 -22.67 44.67
N GLN A 371 16.81 -22.89 44.78
CA GLN A 371 17.44 -23.89 45.64
C GLN A 371 17.76 -23.30 47.02
N ASP A 372 18.18 -22.04 47.06
CA ASP A 372 18.49 -21.30 48.30
C ASP A 372 17.19 -20.81 48.98
N GLU A 373 16.95 -21.11 50.27
CA GLU A 373 15.71 -20.71 50.99
C GLU A 373 15.48 -19.19 51.02
N ASP A 374 16.52 -18.40 51.27
CA ASP A 374 16.41 -16.94 51.20
C ASP A 374 16.20 -16.44 49.76
N GLY A 375 16.63 -17.22 48.76
CA GLY A 375 16.32 -16.97 47.36
C GLY A 375 14.83 -17.16 47.05
N LYS A 376 14.18 -18.17 47.64
CA LYS A 376 12.73 -18.38 47.54
C LYS A 376 11.95 -17.22 48.18
N LYS A 377 12.31 -16.81 49.40
CA LYS A 377 11.72 -15.64 50.08
C LYS A 377 11.84 -14.36 49.23
N ASP A 378 13.00 -14.15 48.60
CA ASP A 378 13.27 -13.00 47.72
C ASP A 378 12.38 -13.03 46.45
N ILE A 379 12.13 -14.23 45.90
CA ILE A 379 11.22 -14.47 44.78
C ILE A 379 9.75 -14.25 45.17
N GLU A 380 9.31 -14.76 46.31
CA GLU A 380 7.94 -14.60 46.81
C GLU A 380 7.63 -13.15 47.18
N ALA A 381 8.58 -12.47 47.84
CA ALA A 381 8.50 -11.03 48.08
C ALA A 381 8.43 -10.26 46.75
N ASP A 382 9.09 -10.72 45.69
CA ASP A 382 8.96 -10.12 44.36
C ASP A 382 7.61 -10.41 43.71
N LEU A 383 7.06 -11.62 43.81
CA LEU A 383 5.69 -11.94 43.37
C LEU A 383 4.65 -11.09 44.12
N ALA A 384 4.78 -10.90 45.43
CA ALA A 384 3.92 -10.02 46.23
C ALA A 384 3.98 -8.55 45.76
N LYS A 385 5.18 -8.03 45.45
CA LYS A 385 5.34 -6.68 44.87
C LYS A 385 4.67 -6.57 43.49
N LEU A 386 4.54 -7.65 42.72
CA LEU A 386 3.78 -7.64 41.46
C LEU A 386 2.28 -7.55 41.71
N LYS A 387 1.73 -8.35 42.64
CA LYS A 387 0.32 -8.28 43.05
C LYS A 387 -0.07 -6.88 43.52
N LYS A 388 0.84 -6.18 44.22
CA LYS A 388 0.61 -4.86 44.82
C LYS A 388 0.82 -3.66 43.86
N TYR A 389 1.79 -3.71 42.95
CA TYR A 389 2.24 -2.53 42.19
C TYR A 389 2.15 -2.64 40.66
N CYS A 390 1.73 -3.77 40.08
CA CYS A 390 1.54 -3.93 38.63
C CYS A 390 0.05 -3.93 38.26
N THR A 391 -0.27 -3.69 36.98
CA THR A 391 -1.64 -3.26 36.59
C THR A 391 -2.28 -4.07 35.45
N VAL A 392 -1.48 -4.72 34.62
CA VAL A 392 -1.89 -5.81 33.69
C VAL A 392 -0.89 -6.96 33.90
N ILE A 393 -1.03 -8.11 33.23
CA ILE A 393 -0.08 -9.23 33.31
C ILE A 393 0.22 -9.84 31.90
N ARG A 394 1.42 -10.43 31.65
CA ARG A 394 1.91 -11.02 30.39
C ARG A 394 2.96 -12.12 30.64
N VAL A 395 2.91 -13.22 29.91
CA VAL A 395 3.90 -14.32 30.00
C VAL A 395 5.08 -14.10 29.04
N ILE A 396 6.33 -14.40 29.43
CA ILE A 396 7.53 -14.32 28.54
C ILE A 396 7.77 -15.64 27.77
N ALA A 397 6.92 -15.95 26.78
CA ALA A 397 6.93 -17.22 26.03
C ALA A 397 8.12 -17.35 25.03
N HIS A 398 8.67 -18.56 24.83
CA HIS A 398 9.73 -18.90 23.88
C HIS A 398 9.46 -20.16 23.07
N THR A 399 9.53 -20.12 21.75
CA THR A 399 9.40 -21.32 20.90
C THR A 399 10.44 -22.40 21.24
N GLN A 400 10.03 -23.63 21.50
CA GLN A 400 10.88 -24.83 21.46
C GLN A 400 11.27 -25.05 19.99
N MET A 401 12.56 -24.95 19.68
CA MET A 401 13.01 -25.08 18.30
C MET A 401 13.34 -26.53 17.94
N LYS A 402 13.69 -27.36 18.93
CA LYS A 402 13.95 -28.79 18.80
C LYS A 402 12.81 -29.61 18.17
N LEU A 403 11.54 -29.32 18.46
CA LEU A 403 10.40 -30.03 17.86
C LEU A 403 10.16 -29.64 16.40
N MET A 404 10.67 -28.50 15.95
CA MET A 404 10.57 -28.06 14.56
C MET A 404 11.70 -28.67 13.73
N ARG A 405 11.38 -29.26 12.56
CA ARG A 405 12.39 -29.75 11.60
C ARG A 405 13.06 -28.60 10.85
N HIS A 406 13.76 -27.72 11.57
CA HIS A 406 14.40 -26.49 11.09
C HIS A 406 15.90 -26.50 11.43
N LYS A 407 16.71 -25.72 10.68
CA LYS A 407 18.16 -25.62 10.92
C LYS A 407 18.54 -24.71 12.10
N ASP A 408 17.67 -23.75 12.42
CA ASP A 408 17.84 -22.91 13.61
C ASP A 408 17.59 -23.74 14.88
N LYS A 409 18.38 -23.52 15.94
CA LYS A 409 18.19 -24.10 17.28
C LYS A 409 18.00 -23.02 18.37
N LYS A 410 17.52 -21.83 17.98
CA LYS A 410 17.37 -20.66 18.86
C LYS A 410 15.91 -20.27 19.01
N ALA A 411 15.39 -20.36 20.22
CA ALA A 411 14.04 -19.95 20.54
C ALA A 411 13.72 -18.50 20.12
N HIS A 412 12.43 -18.23 19.92
CA HIS A 412 11.89 -16.91 19.67
C HIS A 412 11.08 -16.48 20.88
N ILE A 413 11.70 -15.64 21.71
CA ILE A 413 11.11 -15.11 22.93
C ILE A 413 10.17 -13.93 22.58
N ILE A 414 9.00 -13.89 23.22
CA ILE A 414 7.98 -12.84 23.20
C ILE A 414 7.49 -12.53 24.60
N GLU A 415 6.69 -11.47 24.71
CA GLU A 415 5.73 -11.24 25.79
C GLU A 415 4.33 -11.52 25.22
N VAL A 416 3.41 -12.10 26.00
CA VAL A 416 2.00 -12.37 25.63
C VAL A 416 1.10 -11.93 26.77
N GLN A 417 0.15 -11.03 26.52
CA GLN A 417 -0.72 -10.54 27.59
C GLN A 417 -1.71 -11.60 28.08
N ILE A 418 -1.87 -11.64 29.39
CA ILE A 418 -2.94 -12.32 30.10
C ILE A 418 -4.02 -11.26 30.35
N ASN A 419 -5.22 -11.52 29.85
CA ASN A 419 -6.40 -10.70 30.11
C ASN A 419 -7.43 -11.56 30.90
N GLY A 420 -8.36 -10.90 31.60
CA GLY A 420 -9.36 -11.59 32.43
C GLY A 420 -8.90 -11.87 33.87
N GLY A 421 -9.81 -11.74 34.84
CA GLY A 421 -9.53 -11.81 36.29
C GLY A 421 -8.88 -10.56 36.88
N THR A 422 -8.60 -10.58 38.19
CA THR A 422 -7.86 -9.51 38.89
C THR A 422 -6.34 -9.64 38.72
N VAL A 423 -5.56 -8.61 39.08
CA VAL A 423 -4.09 -8.67 38.99
C VAL A 423 -3.49 -9.77 39.87
N PRO A 424 -3.89 -9.96 41.16
CA PRO A 424 -3.45 -11.10 41.96
C PRO A 424 -3.68 -12.46 41.28
N GLU A 425 -4.89 -12.73 40.80
CA GLU A 425 -5.22 -14.00 40.12
C GLU A 425 -4.37 -14.21 38.87
N LYS A 426 -4.13 -13.16 38.08
CA LYS A 426 -3.23 -13.23 36.91
C LYS A 426 -1.78 -13.52 37.31
N VAL A 427 -1.33 -13.08 38.49
CA VAL A 427 -0.01 -13.43 39.04
C VAL A 427 0.02 -14.92 39.43
N ASP A 428 -1.04 -15.40 40.08
CA ASP A 428 -1.12 -16.77 40.58
C ASP A 428 -1.32 -17.79 39.45
N TRP A 429 -2.24 -17.55 38.51
CA TRP A 429 -2.45 -18.37 37.31
C TRP A 429 -1.13 -18.63 36.58
N ALA A 430 -0.38 -17.56 36.31
CA ALA A 430 0.86 -17.68 35.56
C ALA A 430 2.07 -18.10 36.41
N ARG A 431 1.93 -18.24 37.74
CA ARG A 431 2.85 -18.96 38.65
C ARG A 431 2.54 -20.46 38.70
N GLU A 432 1.27 -20.81 38.83
CA GLU A 432 0.76 -22.18 38.83
C GLU A 432 1.03 -22.87 37.48
N HIS A 433 0.97 -22.11 36.38
CA HIS A 433 1.32 -22.56 35.04
C HIS A 433 2.84 -22.65 34.76
N PHE A 434 3.74 -22.54 35.75
CA PHE A 434 5.19 -22.78 35.56
C PHE A 434 5.47 -24.23 35.08
N GLU A 435 6.42 -24.38 34.16
CA GLU A 435 6.90 -25.63 33.51
C GLU A 435 5.84 -26.48 32.75
N LYS A 436 4.54 -26.20 32.90
CA LYS A 436 3.40 -26.90 32.28
C LYS A 436 3.11 -26.49 30.83
N GLN A 437 2.69 -27.44 29.98
CA GLN A 437 2.34 -27.19 28.56
C GLN A 437 0.95 -26.53 28.38
N ILE A 438 0.83 -25.57 27.44
CA ILE A 438 -0.47 -24.95 27.03
C ILE A 438 -0.64 -25.08 25.50
N PRO A 439 -1.43 -26.04 24.98
CA PRO A 439 -1.74 -26.14 23.55
C PRO A 439 -2.48 -24.91 22.98
N VAL A 440 -2.53 -24.80 21.63
CA VAL A 440 -3.05 -23.61 20.95
C VAL A 440 -4.56 -23.41 21.07
N ASP A 441 -5.29 -24.50 21.29
CA ASP A 441 -6.73 -24.56 21.55
C ASP A 441 -7.12 -23.91 22.89
N GLN A 442 -6.23 -23.93 23.90
CA GLN A 442 -6.40 -23.20 25.15
C GLN A 442 -6.22 -21.68 25.00
N VAL A 443 -5.65 -21.22 23.87
CA VAL A 443 -5.43 -19.79 23.57
C VAL A 443 -6.41 -19.27 22.52
N PHE A 444 -6.70 -20.07 21.49
CA PHE A 444 -7.58 -19.69 20.39
C PHE A 444 -8.67 -20.72 20.14
N GLN A 445 -9.84 -20.24 19.75
CA GLN A 445 -10.99 -21.06 19.40
C GLN A 445 -11.11 -21.17 17.87
N GLN A 446 -11.68 -22.28 17.41
CA GLN A 446 -12.13 -22.37 16.01
C GLN A 446 -13.16 -21.28 15.71
N ASP A 447 -13.22 -20.82 14.46
CA ASP A 447 -14.10 -19.75 13.97
C ASP A 447 -13.88 -18.34 14.53
N GLU A 448 -12.95 -18.14 15.47
CA GLU A 448 -12.64 -16.82 16.02
C GLU A 448 -11.85 -15.92 15.03
N PHE A 449 -11.95 -14.60 15.23
CA PHE A 449 -11.22 -13.57 14.47
C PHE A 449 -9.96 -13.08 15.20
N VAL A 450 -8.85 -13.04 14.46
CA VAL A 450 -7.52 -12.87 15.02
C VAL A 450 -6.59 -12.03 14.10
N ASP A 451 -5.54 -11.42 14.66
CA ASP A 451 -4.50 -10.62 13.98
C ASP A 451 -3.07 -11.16 14.21
N THR A 452 -2.13 -10.96 13.27
CA THR A 452 -0.71 -11.31 13.46
C THR A 452 0.17 -10.16 13.12
N ILE A 453 1.28 -10.21 13.83
CA ILE A 453 2.45 -9.47 13.53
C ILE A 453 3.47 -10.39 12.85
N GLY A 454 4.07 -9.91 11.75
CA GLY A 454 5.06 -10.65 10.98
C GLY A 454 6.05 -9.74 10.26
N VAL A 455 6.98 -10.36 9.52
CA VAL A 455 7.92 -9.64 8.65
C VAL A 455 7.77 -10.14 7.22
N THR A 456 7.33 -9.22 6.35
CA THR A 456 7.08 -9.49 4.91
C THR A 456 8.29 -10.08 4.18
N LYS A 457 8.05 -10.91 3.16
CA LYS A 457 9.11 -11.46 2.29
C LYS A 457 9.98 -10.33 1.72
N GLY A 458 11.27 -10.37 2.00
CA GLY A 458 12.25 -9.42 1.46
C GLY A 458 12.35 -9.52 -0.06
N ARG A 459 12.48 -8.37 -0.74
CA ARG A 459 12.73 -8.29 -2.19
C ARG A 459 13.93 -7.39 -2.53
N GLY A 460 14.77 -7.06 -1.54
CA GLY A 460 15.96 -6.21 -1.69
C GLY A 460 15.65 -4.76 -2.09
N PHE A 461 16.64 -4.10 -2.69
CA PHE A 461 16.48 -2.79 -3.34
C PHE A 461 15.66 -2.93 -4.62
N LYS A 462 14.70 -2.02 -4.85
CA LYS A 462 13.89 -1.96 -6.08
C LYS A 462 13.63 -0.53 -6.53
N GLY A 463 13.62 -0.33 -7.85
CA GLY A 463 13.27 0.92 -8.52
C GLY A 463 11.81 1.33 -8.31
N VAL A 464 11.49 2.59 -8.61
CA VAL A 464 10.25 3.26 -8.20
C VAL A 464 9.00 2.51 -8.66
N THR A 465 8.92 2.15 -9.93
CA THR A 465 7.81 1.40 -10.54
C THR A 465 7.46 0.13 -9.75
N SER A 466 8.45 -0.63 -9.25
CA SER A 466 8.15 -1.82 -8.43
C SER A 466 7.91 -1.49 -6.96
N ARG A 467 8.54 -0.45 -6.40
CA ARG A 467 8.42 -0.10 -4.97
C ARG A 467 7.13 0.65 -4.62
N TRP A 468 6.58 1.39 -5.57
CA TRP A 468 5.43 2.29 -5.38
C TRP A 468 4.31 2.10 -6.41
N HIS A 469 4.50 1.25 -7.43
CA HIS A 469 3.51 0.96 -8.47
C HIS A 469 3.12 2.20 -9.30
N THR A 470 4.10 3.08 -9.55
CA THR A 470 3.96 4.24 -10.45
C THR A 470 3.82 3.77 -11.91
N LYS A 471 3.05 4.50 -12.74
CA LYS A 471 3.01 4.27 -14.19
C LYS A 471 4.45 4.27 -14.77
N LYS A 472 4.71 3.42 -15.77
CA LYS A 472 5.95 3.49 -16.57
C LYS A 472 5.88 4.72 -17.47
N LEU A 473 7.02 5.31 -17.82
CA LEU A 473 7.06 6.32 -18.88
C LEU A 473 6.92 5.65 -20.28
N PRO A 474 6.59 6.41 -21.34
CA PRO A 474 6.51 5.89 -22.72
C PRO A 474 7.80 5.21 -23.20
N ARG A 475 7.67 4.29 -24.18
CA ARG A 475 8.82 3.53 -24.73
C ARG A 475 9.94 4.44 -25.24
N LYS A 476 9.59 5.55 -25.91
CA LYS A 476 10.52 6.51 -26.53
C LYS A 476 11.30 7.39 -25.52
N THR A 477 11.16 7.24 -24.19
CA THR A 477 11.85 8.14 -23.23
C THR A 477 13.35 7.84 -23.04
N HIS A 478 14.19 8.82 -23.35
CA HIS A 478 15.64 8.79 -23.09
C HIS A 478 15.99 8.66 -21.58
N LYS A 479 17.16 8.05 -21.31
CA LYS A 479 17.67 7.71 -19.97
C LYS A 479 16.67 6.88 -19.12
N GLY A 480 15.99 5.93 -19.76
CA GLY A 480 15.21 4.85 -19.12
C GLY A 480 13.78 5.21 -18.65
N LEU A 481 12.84 4.28 -18.84
CA LEU A 481 11.39 4.47 -18.62
C LEU A 481 10.86 4.10 -17.23
N ARG A 482 11.67 3.44 -16.36
CA ARG A 482 11.24 2.91 -15.05
C ARG A 482 11.48 3.89 -13.89
N LYS A 483 11.26 5.18 -14.15
CA LYS A 483 11.48 6.32 -13.24
C LYS A 483 10.20 7.16 -13.09
N VAL A 484 10.18 8.05 -12.11
CA VAL A 484 9.20 9.15 -12.03
C VAL A 484 9.80 10.34 -12.80
N ALA A 485 8.99 11.01 -13.62
CA ALA A 485 9.47 12.12 -14.46
C ALA A 485 9.72 13.40 -13.66
N CYS A 486 8.75 13.85 -12.87
CA CYS A 486 8.84 15.03 -12.01
C CYS A 486 8.91 14.61 -10.53
N ILE A 487 9.97 15.02 -9.82
CA ILE A 487 10.21 14.67 -8.40
C ILE A 487 9.80 15.78 -7.42
N GLY A 488 9.25 16.89 -7.92
CA GLY A 488 8.85 18.06 -7.16
C GLY A 488 8.74 19.30 -8.06
N ALA A 489 8.00 20.31 -7.61
CA ALA A 489 8.05 21.64 -8.21
C ALA A 489 9.40 22.33 -7.89
N TRP A 490 9.64 23.51 -8.47
CA TRP A 490 10.80 24.34 -8.13
C TRP A 490 10.71 24.84 -6.68
N HIS A 491 9.55 25.38 -6.30
CA HIS A 491 9.24 25.79 -4.94
C HIS A 491 8.23 24.80 -4.32
N PRO A 492 8.47 24.26 -3.11
CA PRO A 492 9.67 24.44 -2.29
C PRO A 492 10.89 23.69 -2.86
N ALA A 493 12.09 24.27 -2.71
CA ALA A 493 13.36 23.78 -3.27
C ALA A 493 13.94 22.53 -2.56
N ARG A 494 13.09 21.57 -2.21
CA ARG A 494 13.47 20.31 -1.56
C ARG A 494 12.57 19.16 -2.00
N VAL A 495 13.16 18.00 -2.29
CA VAL A 495 12.39 16.79 -2.64
C VAL A 495 11.65 16.29 -1.40
N GLN A 496 10.32 16.39 -1.41
CA GLN A 496 9.49 15.99 -0.27
C GLN A 496 9.64 14.49 0.05
N PHE A 497 9.56 14.13 1.34
CA PHE A 497 9.56 12.72 1.80
C PHE A 497 8.37 11.90 1.25
N THR A 498 7.34 12.60 0.75
CA THR A 498 6.16 12.06 0.09
C THR A 498 6.45 11.53 -1.33
N VAL A 499 7.57 11.90 -1.94
CA VAL A 499 7.89 11.56 -3.32
C VAL A 499 8.29 10.10 -3.46
N ALA A 500 7.74 9.41 -4.46
CA ALA A 500 8.06 8.02 -4.73
C ALA A 500 9.53 7.86 -5.19
N ARG A 501 10.41 7.38 -4.30
CA ARG A 501 11.83 7.09 -4.60
C ARG A 501 12.14 5.58 -4.52
N ALA A 502 13.19 5.15 -5.22
CA ALA A 502 13.72 3.78 -5.17
C ALA A 502 14.21 3.41 -3.76
N GLY A 503 14.46 2.12 -3.49
CA GLY A 503 14.96 1.65 -2.20
C GLY A 503 14.43 0.26 -1.80
N GLN A 504 14.57 -0.09 -0.52
CA GLN A 504 14.11 -1.37 0.03
C GLN A 504 12.62 -1.65 -0.25
N LYS A 505 12.32 -2.85 -0.75
CA LYS A 505 10.95 -3.43 -0.83
C LYS A 505 10.87 -4.73 -0.03
N GLY A 506 9.89 -4.84 0.86
CA GLY A 506 9.69 -6.00 1.73
C GLY A 506 10.70 -6.07 2.88
N TYR A 507 10.62 -7.13 3.70
CA TYR A 507 11.28 -7.21 5.01
C TYR A 507 10.83 -6.07 5.96
N HIS A 508 9.61 -5.59 5.78
CA HIS A 508 8.96 -4.64 6.68
C HIS A 508 8.15 -5.41 7.73
N HIS A 509 8.17 -4.92 8.99
CA HIS A 509 7.23 -5.31 10.04
C HIS A 509 5.80 -4.95 9.60
N ARG A 510 4.91 -5.94 9.62
CA ARG A 510 3.56 -5.89 9.06
C ARG A 510 2.62 -6.86 9.77
N THR A 511 1.42 -6.83 9.23
CA THR A 511 0.07 -7.07 9.72
C THR A 511 -0.79 -6.87 8.41
N GLU A 512 -1.98 -7.47 8.15
CA GLU A 512 -2.86 -7.13 6.95
C GLU A 512 -4.46 -6.91 6.77
N VAL A 513 -5.64 -6.81 7.51
CA VAL A 513 -6.41 -6.82 8.84
C VAL A 513 -7.43 -7.98 8.99
N ASN A 514 -7.65 -8.58 10.20
CA ASN A 514 -8.67 -9.62 10.55
C ASN A 514 -8.65 -10.94 9.72
N LYS A 515 -8.12 -12.06 10.25
CA LYS A 515 -8.38 -13.40 9.66
C LYS A 515 -9.24 -14.26 10.58
N LYS A 516 -10.01 -15.14 9.97
CA LYS A 516 -10.76 -16.20 10.64
C LYS A 516 -9.92 -17.48 10.71
N ILE A 517 -9.98 -18.16 11.85
CA ILE A 517 -9.54 -19.55 12.00
C ILE A 517 -10.62 -20.45 11.41
N PHE A 518 -10.24 -21.44 10.61
CA PHE A 518 -11.15 -22.40 9.97
C PHE A 518 -11.11 -23.80 10.58
N ARG A 519 -9.99 -24.17 11.22
CA ARG A 519 -9.82 -25.41 11.96
C ARG A 519 -8.65 -25.29 12.93
N ILE A 520 -8.74 -25.92 14.09
CA ILE A 520 -7.59 -26.23 14.94
C ILE A 520 -7.41 -27.75 14.90
N GLY A 521 -6.32 -28.23 14.30
CA GLY A 521 -6.02 -29.65 14.16
C GLY A 521 -4.88 -30.08 15.08
N LYS A 522 -5.00 -31.26 15.69
CA LYS A 522 -4.00 -31.85 16.59
C LYS A 522 -2.78 -32.40 15.83
N SER A 523 -1.67 -32.58 16.55
CA SER A 523 -0.42 -33.15 16.07
C SER A 523 -0.59 -34.54 15.46
N CYS A 524 -0.05 -34.74 14.26
CA CYS A 524 -0.08 -36.06 13.61
C CYS A 524 0.92 -37.08 14.20
N LEU A 525 1.57 -36.75 15.31
CA LEU A 525 2.27 -37.70 16.17
C LEU A 525 1.38 -38.22 17.31
N SER A 526 0.29 -37.52 17.64
CA SER A 526 -0.76 -38.01 18.55
C SER A 526 -1.70 -38.98 17.82
N ALA A 527 -2.38 -39.85 18.56
CA ALA A 527 -3.37 -40.76 18.01
C ALA A 527 -4.55 -40.00 17.36
N GLU A 528 -5.12 -39.04 18.08
CA GLU A 528 -6.20 -38.13 17.63
C GLU A 528 -5.83 -37.40 16.33
N GLY A 529 -4.60 -36.89 16.25
CA GLY A 529 -4.17 -36.01 15.16
C GLY A 529 -3.65 -36.72 13.91
N LYS A 530 -3.58 -38.06 13.86
CA LYS A 530 -3.15 -38.81 12.65
C LYS A 530 -3.90 -38.33 11.41
N ASN A 531 -5.21 -38.16 11.56
CA ASN A 531 -6.17 -37.87 10.49
C ASN A 531 -6.67 -36.41 10.56
N ASN A 532 -5.82 -35.50 11.06
CA ASN A 532 -6.16 -34.11 11.34
C ASN A 532 -6.66 -33.25 10.14
N ALA A 533 -6.71 -33.79 8.93
CA ALA A 533 -7.23 -33.13 7.74
C ALA A 533 -8.32 -33.91 6.98
N SER A 534 -8.85 -35.02 7.50
CA SER A 534 -10.15 -35.52 7.05
C SER A 534 -11.28 -34.60 7.51
N THR A 535 -12.44 -34.72 6.89
CA THR A 535 -13.66 -33.99 7.19
C THR A 535 -14.81 -35.00 7.32
N GLU A 536 -15.96 -34.55 7.82
CA GLU A 536 -17.18 -35.40 7.93
C GLU A 536 -17.62 -36.00 6.57
N TYR A 537 -17.16 -35.40 5.47
CA TYR A 537 -17.46 -35.81 4.09
C TYR A 537 -16.31 -36.58 3.41
N ASP A 538 -15.13 -36.64 4.01
CA ASP A 538 -13.97 -37.35 3.44
C ASP A 538 -13.99 -38.83 3.84
N ILE A 539 -14.34 -39.70 2.88
CA ILE A 539 -14.23 -41.17 2.99
C ILE A 539 -12.78 -41.62 3.27
N THR A 540 -11.78 -40.80 2.89
CA THR A 540 -10.35 -41.13 3.06
C THR A 540 -9.73 -40.39 4.24
N GLU A 541 -9.17 -41.18 5.17
CA GLU A 541 -8.35 -40.66 6.26
C GLU A 541 -7.09 -39.96 5.69
N LYS A 542 -6.89 -38.69 6.07
CA LYS A 542 -5.77 -37.90 5.56
C LYS A 542 -5.22 -36.90 6.58
N ASN A 543 -3.92 -36.70 6.47
CA ASN A 543 -3.10 -35.79 7.27
C ASN A 543 -2.94 -34.46 6.52
N ILE A 544 -2.84 -33.34 7.24
CA ILE A 544 -2.68 -31.98 6.68
C ILE A 544 -1.44 -31.82 5.78
N ASN A 545 -0.49 -32.74 5.86
CA ASN A 545 0.67 -32.82 4.98
C ASN A 545 0.30 -33.21 3.55
N PRO A 546 0.57 -32.36 2.55
CA PRO A 546 0.39 -32.76 1.17
C PRO A 546 1.42 -33.82 0.77
N MET A 547 1.13 -34.59 -0.28
CA MET A 547 2.07 -35.60 -0.81
C MET A 547 3.47 -35.00 -1.06
N GLY A 548 4.51 -35.60 -0.47
CA GLY A 548 5.89 -35.09 -0.52
C GLY A 548 6.20 -33.91 0.42
N GLY A 549 5.25 -33.52 1.28
CA GLY A 549 5.38 -32.45 2.27
C GLY A 549 5.26 -31.03 1.70
N PHE A 550 5.20 -30.04 2.59
CA PHE A 550 5.12 -28.65 2.17
C PHE A 550 6.45 -28.18 1.56
N VAL A 551 6.44 -27.85 0.27
CA VAL A 551 7.62 -27.42 -0.52
C VAL A 551 8.52 -26.42 0.22
N ARG A 552 9.81 -26.76 0.39
CA ARG A 552 10.85 -26.01 1.15
C ARG A 552 10.63 -25.86 2.66
N TYR A 553 9.52 -26.37 3.19
CA TYR A 553 9.24 -26.45 4.63
C TYR A 553 9.61 -27.82 5.17
N GLY A 554 8.95 -28.88 4.72
CA GLY A 554 9.01 -30.22 5.28
C GLY A 554 7.61 -30.71 5.63
N LEU A 555 7.52 -31.66 6.56
CA LEU A 555 6.25 -32.07 7.16
C LEU A 555 5.86 -31.10 8.29
N VAL A 556 4.56 -30.89 8.47
CA VAL A 556 3.91 -30.39 9.67
C VAL A 556 3.65 -31.60 10.57
N ASN A 557 4.42 -31.76 11.63
CA ASN A 557 4.35 -32.93 12.53
C ASN A 557 3.42 -32.68 13.72
N GLN A 558 3.09 -31.42 13.96
CA GLN A 558 2.53 -30.94 15.20
C GLN A 558 1.11 -30.37 14.98
N ASP A 559 0.49 -29.78 16.00
CA ASP A 559 -0.80 -29.11 15.86
C ASP A 559 -0.76 -28.07 14.72
N TYR A 560 -1.91 -27.63 14.19
CA TYR A 560 -2.01 -26.50 13.26
C TYR A 560 -3.36 -25.74 13.38
N VAL A 561 -3.43 -24.48 12.94
CA VAL A 561 -4.61 -23.57 13.05
C VAL A 561 -4.94 -22.98 11.68
N MET A 562 -5.62 -23.75 10.83
CA MET A 562 -5.89 -23.36 9.44
C MET A 562 -6.49 -21.95 9.34
N ILE A 563 -5.87 -21.09 8.53
CA ILE A 563 -6.23 -19.67 8.39
C ILE A 563 -6.72 -19.33 7.01
N ARG A 564 -7.82 -18.56 6.95
CA ARG A 564 -8.34 -17.99 5.72
C ARG A 564 -7.31 -17.12 4.98
N GLY A 565 -7.13 -17.38 3.69
CA GLY A 565 -6.42 -16.51 2.76
C GLY A 565 -4.88 -16.54 2.86
N CYS A 566 -4.25 -15.60 2.16
CA CYS A 566 -2.81 -15.39 2.23
C CYS A 566 -2.40 -14.73 3.56
N CYS A 567 -1.11 -14.77 3.87
CA CYS A 567 -0.62 -14.43 5.20
C CYS A 567 0.90 -14.12 5.20
N ILE A 568 1.38 -13.30 6.13
CA ILE A 568 2.56 -12.43 5.93
C ILE A 568 3.92 -13.15 5.93
N GLY A 569 4.54 -13.23 4.76
CA GLY A 569 5.96 -13.58 4.61
C GLY A 569 6.20 -14.92 3.93
N PRO A 570 7.48 -15.38 3.89
CA PRO A 570 7.83 -16.66 3.28
C PRO A 570 7.49 -17.85 4.20
N LYS A 571 7.62 -19.07 3.69
CA LYS A 571 7.68 -20.28 4.51
C LYS A 571 8.88 -20.24 5.48
N LYS A 572 8.81 -20.99 6.59
CA LYS A 572 9.76 -20.95 7.73
C LYS A 572 9.94 -19.56 8.37
N ARG A 573 8.98 -18.64 8.16
CA ARG A 573 8.96 -17.32 8.80
C ARG A 573 8.38 -17.45 10.20
N PRO A 574 9.08 -16.95 11.24
CA PRO A 574 8.50 -16.82 12.56
C PRO A 574 7.73 -15.51 12.75
N ILE A 575 6.73 -15.55 13.62
CA ILE A 575 5.48 -14.77 13.50
C ILE A 575 4.81 -14.55 14.88
N THR A 576 3.73 -13.77 15.03
CA THR A 576 2.96 -13.74 16.30
C THR A 576 1.44 -13.56 16.11
N ILE A 577 0.64 -14.61 16.37
CA ILE A 577 -0.82 -14.59 16.61
C ILE A 577 -1.13 -13.70 17.78
N ARG A 578 -2.24 -12.97 17.67
CA ARG A 578 -2.93 -12.26 18.72
C ARG A 578 -4.44 -12.36 18.47
N LYS A 579 -5.27 -12.39 19.50
CA LYS A 579 -6.71 -12.13 19.37
C LYS A 579 -6.94 -10.74 18.72
N SER A 580 -8.12 -10.51 18.15
CA SER A 580 -8.44 -9.21 17.55
C SER A 580 -8.34 -8.07 18.57
N LEU A 581 -8.04 -6.84 18.09
CA LEU A 581 -8.11 -5.63 18.92
C LEU A 581 -9.52 -5.05 19.02
N VAL A 582 -10.45 -5.52 18.18
CA VAL A 582 -11.77 -4.90 18.00
C VAL A 582 -12.81 -6.00 17.93
N GLU A 583 -13.85 -5.89 18.74
CA GLU A 583 -14.99 -6.81 18.72
C GLU A 583 -15.73 -6.72 17.38
N HIS A 584 -16.05 -7.86 16.76
CA HIS A 584 -16.54 -7.90 15.40
C HIS A 584 -18.05 -8.15 15.31
N LYS A 585 -18.83 -7.08 15.29
CA LYS A 585 -20.30 -7.12 15.10
C LYS A 585 -20.77 -7.47 13.67
N LYS A 586 -19.93 -8.09 12.83
CA LYS A 586 -20.26 -8.46 11.44
C LYS A 586 -20.62 -9.95 11.36
N ARG A 587 -21.66 -10.33 10.62
CA ARG A 587 -22.12 -11.74 10.44
C ARG A 587 -20.98 -12.74 10.18
N PHE A 588 -19.99 -12.37 9.36
CA PHE A 588 -18.82 -13.24 9.05
C PHE A 588 -17.95 -13.61 10.28
N ALA A 589 -18.07 -12.88 11.39
CA ALA A 589 -17.45 -13.27 12.66
C ALA A 589 -18.11 -14.50 13.28
N PHE A 590 -19.45 -14.56 13.25
CA PHE A 590 -20.25 -15.57 13.94
C PHE A 590 -20.63 -16.77 13.06
N GLU A 591 -20.43 -16.69 11.74
CA GLU A 591 -20.56 -17.82 10.79
C GLU A 591 -19.69 -19.00 11.22
N LYS A 592 -20.29 -20.13 11.63
CA LYS A 592 -19.55 -21.36 11.92
C LYS A 592 -18.99 -21.95 10.62
N ILE A 593 -17.76 -22.47 10.63
CA ILE A 593 -17.10 -22.98 9.43
C ILE A 593 -17.09 -24.52 9.46
N ASN A 594 -18.06 -25.14 8.80
CA ASN A 594 -17.93 -26.54 8.39
C ASN A 594 -16.99 -26.61 7.16
N LEU A 595 -16.08 -27.58 7.15
CA LEU A 595 -15.15 -27.85 6.06
C LEU A 595 -15.60 -29.13 5.35
N LYS A 596 -15.90 -29.03 4.05
CA LYS A 596 -16.28 -30.18 3.22
C LYS A 596 -15.09 -30.97 2.70
N TRP A 597 -13.94 -30.31 2.50
CA TRP A 597 -12.74 -30.96 1.96
C TRP A 597 -11.49 -30.11 2.16
N ILE A 598 -10.34 -30.77 2.30
CA ILE A 598 -9.01 -30.15 2.41
C ILE A 598 -8.07 -30.77 1.35
N ASP A 599 -7.38 -29.91 0.57
CA ASP A 599 -6.48 -30.32 -0.51
C ASP A 599 -5.08 -30.76 -0.01
N THR A 600 -4.83 -32.07 0.05
CA THR A 600 -3.55 -32.71 0.38
C THR A 600 -2.74 -33.14 -0.86
N SER A 601 -3.11 -32.68 -2.07
CA SER A 601 -2.33 -32.99 -3.28
C SER A 601 -0.90 -32.45 -3.25
N SER A 602 0.03 -33.09 -3.98
CA SER A 602 1.41 -32.59 -4.11
C SER A 602 1.44 -31.14 -4.57
N LYS A 603 2.05 -30.27 -3.76
CA LYS A 603 2.33 -28.87 -4.12
C LYS A 603 3.66 -28.70 -4.86
N MET A 604 4.35 -29.80 -5.17
CA MET A 604 5.53 -29.86 -6.04
C MET A 604 5.08 -30.26 -7.45
N GLY A 605 4.92 -29.27 -8.33
CA GLY A 605 4.24 -29.45 -9.61
C GLY A 605 2.72 -29.44 -9.46
N HIS A 606 2.03 -30.22 -10.28
CA HIS A 606 0.57 -30.36 -10.28
C HIS A 606 0.19 -31.74 -9.73
N GLY A 607 -0.08 -31.82 -8.41
CA GLY A 607 -0.59 -33.04 -7.80
C GLY A 607 -2.00 -33.38 -8.29
N ARG A 608 -2.19 -34.61 -8.79
CA ARG A 608 -3.52 -35.14 -9.18
C ARG A 608 -4.20 -35.96 -8.08
N PHE A 609 -3.41 -36.53 -7.17
CA PHE A 609 -3.88 -37.40 -6.10
C PHE A 609 -3.77 -36.70 -4.75
N GLN A 610 -4.67 -37.03 -3.81
CA GLN A 610 -4.70 -36.52 -2.44
C GLN A 610 -3.87 -37.39 -1.48
N THR A 611 -3.87 -38.71 -1.67
CA THR A 611 -3.17 -39.67 -0.79
C THR A 611 -2.19 -40.59 -1.53
N HIS A 612 -1.27 -41.20 -0.77
CA HIS A 612 -0.33 -42.19 -1.31
C HIS A 612 -0.99 -43.54 -1.63
N THR A 613 -2.08 -43.89 -0.96
CA THR A 613 -2.90 -45.10 -1.21
C THR A 613 -3.70 -44.95 -2.51
N GLU A 614 -4.43 -43.85 -2.67
CA GLU A 614 -5.11 -43.46 -3.91
C GLU A 614 -4.17 -43.47 -5.13
N LYS A 615 -2.98 -42.85 -5.00
CA LYS A 615 -1.98 -42.88 -6.07
C LYS A 615 -1.50 -44.29 -6.41
N LYS A 616 -1.31 -45.17 -5.41
CA LYS A 616 -0.94 -46.58 -5.64
C LYS A 616 -2.07 -47.33 -6.36
N ALA A 617 -3.31 -47.18 -5.90
CA ALA A 617 -4.48 -47.81 -6.51
C ALA A 617 -4.66 -47.40 -7.98
N PHE A 618 -4.52 -46.10 -8.29
CA PHE A 618 -4.63 -45.59 -9.67
C PHE A 618 -3.46 -46.00 -10.57
N MET A 619 -2.23 -46.09 -10.05
CA MET A 619 -1.03 -46.39 -10.85
C MET A 619 -0.69 -47.88 -10.96
N GLY A 620 -1.31 -48.75 -10.16
CA GLY A 620 -0.97 -50.17 -10.09
C GLY A 620 0.46 -50.44 -9.60
N LYS A 621 0.99 -51.64 -9.92
CA LYS A 621 2.41 -51.98 -9.71
C LYS A 621 3.26 -51.25 -10.75
N LEU A 622 4.26 -50.48 -10.29
CA LEU A 622 5.25 -49.84 -11.17
C LEU A 622 6.55 -50.66 -11.19
N LYS A 623 7.43 -50.43 -12.17
CA LYS A 623 8.74 -51.14 -12.29
C LYS A 623 9.54 -51.19 -10.97
N LYS A 624 9.49 -50.12 -10.17
CA LYS A 624 10.17 -50.03 -8.87
C LYS A 624 9.57 -50.95 -7.79
N ASP A 625 8.31 -51.35 -7.93
CA ASP A 625 7.60 -52.20 -6.97
C ASP A 625 7.89 -53.67 -7.30
N PHE A 626 7.88 -54.04 -8.59
CA PHE A 626 8.40 -55.35 -9.04
C PHE A 626 9.87 -55.57 -8.62
N LEU A 627 10.72 -54.55 -8.79
CA LEU A 627 12.13 -54.61 -8.34
C LEU A 627 12.31 -54.69 -6.81
N ALA A 628 11.26 -54.42 -6.03
CA ALA A 628 11.23 -54.55 -4.57
C ALA A 628 10.41 -55.77 -4.10
N GLU A 629 9.88 -56.56 -5.04
CA GLU A 629 9.34 -57.90 -4.82
C GLU A 629 10.36 -58.97 -5.22
N SER A 630 11.40 -58.61 -5.98
CA SER A 630 12.50 -59.46 -6.44
C SER A 630 13.81 -59.29 -5.66
N ALA A 631 13.79 -58.60 -4.52
CA ALA A 631 14.97 -58.21 -3.74
C ALA A 631 14.65 -58.14 -2.24
#